data_AF-A0A946P6W8-F1
#
_entry.id   AF-A0A946P6W8-F1
#
_cell.length_a   1.000
_cell.length_b   1.000
_cell.length_c   1.000
_cell.angle_alpha   90.00
_cell.angle_beta   90.00
_cell.angle_gamma   90.00
#
_symmetry.space_group_name_H-M   'P 1'
#
loop_
_entity.id
_entity.type
_entity.pdbx_description
1 polymer ?
#
loop_
_entity_poly.entity_id
_entity_poly.type
_entity_poly.pdbx_seq_one_letter_code
_entity_poly.pdbx_strand_id
1 'polypeptide(L)'
;SVGAAGLVSRIRMKLQKSAVLSEQIHVASYDDTMNRITSLVAENDRFEFFWYPGTDEANIKTINPATTEPEYPLGEEGGRVAWSYEVLPSHRPHLHTEMEYSVPAANGQACFAEIRQLIHRQFPDVRWPVEYRTVAADDIWLSMASDRDTVTISVHQDIKLDEEPYYRACEEVFLAYGGRPHWGKVNYLNGDDFARIYPRWHDWWRVRDKYDPGGVFLNDYARALRPG
;
A
#
# COMPACT_ATOMS: atom_id res chain seq x y z
N SER A 1 1.37 -14.60 -8.11
CA SER A 1 0.37 -15.57 -8.61
C SER A 1 -1.06 -15.08 -8.43
N VAL A 2 -1.33 -14.06 -7.60
CA VAL A 2 -2.69 -13.57 -7.25
C VAL A 2 -3.67 -14.71 -6.89
N GLY A 3 -3.15 -15.82 -6.35
CA GLY A 3 -3.91 -17.04 -6.05
C GLY A 3 -4.34 -17.88 -7.28
N ALA A 4 -4.16 -17.38 -8.50
CA ALA A 4 -4.77 -17.93 -9.71
C ALA A 4 -3.89 -18.91 -10.52
N ALA A 5 -2.58 -18.95 -10.24
CA ALA A 5 -1.63 -19.81 -10.96
C ALA A 5 -1.47 -21.22 -10.35
N GLY A 6 -2.10 -21.49 -9.21
CA GLY A 6 -1.98 -22.74 -8.47
C GLY A 6 -1.75 -22.55 -6.97
N LEU A 7 -1.62 -23.68 -6.26
CA LEU A 7 -1.32 -23.70 -4.83
C LEU A 7 0.18 -23.62 -4.57
N VAL A 8 0.57 -22.71 -3.69
CA VAL A 8 1.95 -22.63 -3.21
C VAL A 8 2.09 -23.56 -2.00
N SER A 9 2.71 -24.73 -2.21
CA SER A 9 2.93 -25.71 -1.13
C SER A 9 4.21 -25.48 -0.34
N ARG A 10 5.18 -24.77 -0.92
CA ARG A 10 6.46 -24.43 -0.29
C ARG A 10 7.05 -23.18 -0.93
N ILE A 11 7.59 -22.29 -0.11
CA ILE A 11 8.36 -21.13 -0.53
C ILE A 11 9.74 -21.22 0.12
N ARG A 12 10.79 -20.87 -0.63
CA ARG A 12 12.11 -20.56 -0.07
C ARG A 12 12.33 -19.06 -0.23
N MET A 13 12.56 -18.36 0.86
CA MET A 13 12.81 -16.93 0.86
C MET A 13 14.28 -16.66 1.14
N LYS A 14 14.85 -15.66 0.45
CA LYS A 14 16.16 -15.12 0.81
C LYS A 14 15.99 -14.27 2.06
N LEU A 15 16.74 -14.60 3.11
CA LEU A 15 16.70 -13.88 4.38
C LEU A 15 17.84 -12.87 4.47
N GLN A 16 17.63 -11.83 5.28
CA GLN A 16 18.68 -10.92 5.74
C GLN A 16 18.97 -11.18 7.22
N LYS A 17 20.12 -10.71 7.69
CA LYS A 17 20.47 -10.77 9.11
C LYS A 17 19.49 -9.89 9.90
N SER A 18 19.03 -10.37 11.06
CA SER A 18 18.24 -9.54 11.97
C SER A 18 19.07 -8.34 12.45
N ALA A 19 18.40 -7.20 12.58
CA ALA A 19 18.98 -5.98 13.10
C ALA A 19 18.08 -5.41 14.19
N VAL A 20 18.66 -4.65 15.12
CA VAL A 20 17.90 -3.82 16.04
C VAL A 20 17.42 -2.60 15.26
N LEU A 21 16.13 -2.30 15.33
CA LEU A 21 15.50 -1.16 14.69
C LEU A 21 14.97 -0.22 15.75
N SER A 22 15.05 1.09 15.49
CA SER A 22 14.37 2.14 16.24
C SER A 22 13.21 2.66 15.41
N GLU A 23 12.01 2.51 15.94
CA GLU A 23 10.77 3.08 15.42
C GLU A 23 10.44 4.36 16.18
N GLN A 24 10.08 5.40 15.43
CA GLN A 24 9.67 6.69 15.98
C GLN A 24 8.44 7.21 15.25
N ILE A 25 7.47 7.71 16.02
CA ILE A 25 6.35 8.50 15.49
C ILE A 25 6.50 9.96 15.91
N HIS A 26 6.35 10.86 14.95
CA HIS A 26 6.29 12.31 15.16
C HIS A 26 5.04 12.87 14.50
N VAL A 27 4.36 13.80 15.17
CA VAL A 27 3.16 14.47 14.62
C VAL A 27 3.56 15.82 14.04
N ALA A 28 3.14 16.09 12.82
CA ALA A 28 3.33 17.37 12.14
C ALA A 28 2.07 17.76 11.35
N SER A 29 2.02 18.98 10.82
CA SER A 29 0.97 19.35 9.86
C SER A 29 1.14 18.60 8.53
N TYR A 30 0.06 18.47 7.77
CA TYR A 30 0.11 17.97 6.40
C TYR A 30 1.15 18.72 5.54
N ASP A 31 1.10 20.06 5.58
CA ASP A 31 1.96 20.91 4.75
C ASP A 31 3.44 20.75 5.12
N ASP A 32 3.78 20.72 6.41
CA ASP A 32 5.17 20.49 6.86
C ASP A 32 5.67 19.11 6.44
N THR A 33 4.81 18.09 6.55
CA THR A 33 5.13 16.72 6.14
C THR A 33 5.42 16.66 4.66
N MET A 34 4.54 17.25 3.83
CA MET A 34 4.70 17.26 2.38
C MET A 34 5.92 18.08 1.92
N ASN A 35 6.19 19.22 2.55
CA ASN A 35 7.38 20.03 2.25
C ASN A 35 8.69 19.30 2.55
N ARG A 36 8.67 18.35 3.49
CA ARG A 36 9.85 17.59 3.93
C ARG A 36 9.87 16.15 3.41
N ILE A 37 8.90 15.73 2.60
CA ILE A 37 8.73 14.31 2.27
C ILE A 37 9.97 13.72 1.58
N THR A 38 10.61 14.49 0.69
CA THR A 38 11.82 14.04 -0.02
C THR A 38 12.98 13.79 0.95
N SER A 39 13.21 14.70 1.91
CA SER A 39 14.26 14.50 2.93
C SER A 39 13.89 13.38 3.89
N LEU A 40 12.62 13.29 4.31
CA LEU A 40 12.16 12.22 5.21
C LEU A 40 12.34 10.84 4.58
N VAL A 41 12.06 10.69 3.29
CA VAL A 41 12.30 9.43 2.56
C VAL A 41 13.79 9.14 2.42
N ALA A 42 14.62 10.14 2.13
CA ALA A 42 16.05 9.95 1.91
C ALA A 42 16.85 9.68 3.20
N GLU A 43 16.42 10.25 4.33
CA GLU A 43 17.12 10.17 5.62
C GLU A 43 16.74 8.92 6.44
N ASN A 44 15.69 8.19 6.04
CA ASN A 44 15.16 7.07 6.80
C ASN A 44 15.14 5.78 5.97
N ASP A 45 15.50 4.65 6.58
CA ASP A 45 15.45 3.33 5.93
C ASP A 45 14.01 2.93 5.60
N ARG A 46 13.05 3.33 6.44
CA ARG A 46 11.61 3.17 6.19
C ARG A 46 10.88 4.44 6.59
N PHE A 47 9.99 4.88 5.72
CA PHE A 47 9.14 6.05 5.91
C PHE A 47 7.70 5.73 5.53
N GLU A 48 6.78 6.03 6.45
CA GLU A 48 5.35 6.11 6.19
C GLU A 48 4.74 7.27 6.99
N PHE A 49 3.58 7.76 6.59
CA PHE A 49 2.79 8.64 7.43
C PHE A 49 1.30 8.37 7.31
N PHE A 50 0.56 8.75 8.36
CA PHE A 50 -0.89 8.66 8.45
C PHE A 50 -1.46 10.06 8.62
N TRP A 51 -2.15 10.57 7.61
CA TRP A 51 -2.82 11.87 7.67
C TRP A 51 -4.27 11.72 8.12
N TYR A 52 -4.71 12.54 9.07
CA TYR A 52 -6.04 12.48 9.66
C TYR A 52 -6.93 13.61 9.14
N PRO A 53 -8.01 13.31 8.39
CA PRO A 53 -8.88 14.34 7.79
C PRO A 53 -9.51 15.31 8.80
N GLY A 54 -9.72 14.86 10.04
CA GLY A 54 -10.39 15.64 11.08
C GLY A 54 -9.52 16.71 11.75
N THR A 55 -8.19 16.50 11.80
CA THR A 55 -7.24 17.43 12.45
C THR A 55 -6.27 18.07 11.46
N ASP A 56 -6.16 17.52 10.26
CA ASP A 56 -5.16 17.88 9.25
C ASP A 56 -3.70 17.65 9.69
N GLU A 57 -3.53 16.78 10.69
CA GLU A 57 -2.24 16.33 11.19
C GLU A 57 -1.80 15.04 10.49
N ALA A 58 -0.49 14.85 10.40
CA ALA A 58 0.15 13.64 9.92
C ALA A 58 1.02 13.02 11.01
N ASN A 59 0.75 11.75 11.32
CA ASN A 59 1.64 10.93 12.14
C ASN A 59 2.72 10.35 11.23
N ILE A 60 3.89 10.97 11.23
CA ILE A 60 5.07 10.52 10.51
C ILE A 60 5.72 9.39 11.28
N LYS A 61 5.84 8.22 10.66
CA LYS A 61 6.48 7.04 11.22
C LYS A 61 7.75 6.71 10.46
N THR A 62 8.84 6.60 11.20
CA THR A 62 10.16 6.26 10.67
C THR A 62 10.70 5.04 11.39
N ILE A 63 11.40 4.16 10.66
CA ILE A 63 12.05 2.99 11.25
C ILE A 63 13.45 2.88 10.68
N ASN A 64 14.46 2.99 11.55
CA ASN A 64 15.87 3.02 11.18
C ASN A 64 16.68 1.95 11.93
N PRO A 65 17.81 1.47 11.39
CA PRO A 65 18.76 0.66 12.15
C PRO A 65 19.24 1.40 13.41
N ALA A 66 19.15 0.73 14.56
CA ALA A 66 19.67 1.25 15.82
C ALA A 66 21.12 0.81 16.03
N THR A 67 21.89 1.62 16.75
CA THR A 67 23.26 1.28 17.21
C THR A 67 23.29 0.74 18.63
N THR A 68 22.14 0.63 19.29
CA THR A 68 21.97 0.19 20.67
C THR A 68 21.44 -1.25 20.74
N GLU A 69 21.50 -1.82 21.94
CA GLU A 69 20.82 -3.08 22.25
C GLU A 69 19.29 -2.88 22.27
N PRO A 70 18.49 -3.95 22.05
CA PRO A 70 17.04 -3.88 22.17
C PRO A 70 16.60 -3.53 23.59
N GLU A 71 15.52 -2.75 23.71
CA GLU A 71 14.94 -2.28 24.95
C GLU A 71 13.74 -3.14 25.35
N TYR A 72 13.71 -3.60 26.61
CA TYR A 72 12.64 -4.44 27.15
C TYR A 72 12.13 -3.92 28.50
N PRO A 73 10.83 -4.08 28.82
CA PRO A 73 9.78 -4.70 27.99
C PRO A 73 9.52 -3.90 26.70
N LEU A 74 9.02 -4.59 25.66
CA LEU A 74 8.78 -3.95 24.36
C LEU A 74 7.82 -2.76 24.53
N GLY A 75 8.23 -1.60 24.02
CA GLY A 75 7.41 -0.38 24.04
C GLY A 75 6.17 -0.46 23.15
N GLU A 76 5.33 0.56 23.22
CA GLU A 76 4.19 0.73 22.31
C GLU A 76 4.65 1.12 20.90
N GLU A 77 3.79 0.87 19.90
CA GLU A 77 4.04 1.29 18.52
C GLU A 77 4.31 2.80 18.44
N GLY A 78 5.40 3.16 17.78
CA GLY A 78 5.89 4.54 17.67
C GLY A 78 7.05 4.91 18.58
N GLY A 79 7.54 3.99 19.41
CA GLY A 79 8.71 4.20 20.26
C GLY A 79 9.57 2.96 20.52
N ARG A 80 9.44 1.91 19.70
CA ARG A 80 10.13 0.63 19.90
C ARG A 80 11.59 0.71 19.48
N VAL A 81 12.50 0.21 20.32
CA VAL A 81 13.89 -0.12 19.95
C VAL A 81 14.09 -1.61 20.19
N ALA A 82 13.93 -2.43 19.15
CA ALA A 82 13.92 -3.89 19.31
C ALA A 82 14.36 -4.62 18.03
N TRP A 83 14.41 -5.96 18.05
CA TRP A 83 14.76 -6.70 16.84
C TRP A 83 13.74 -6.45 15.72
N SER A 84 14.19 -6.53 14.47
CA SER A 84 13.36 -6.25 13.30
C SER A 84 12.04 -7.04 13.26
N TYR A 85 12.02 -8.27 13.78
CA TYR A 85 10.81 -9.10 13.86
C TYR A 85 9.86 -8.73 15.01
N GLU A 86 10.26 -7.84 15.92
CA GLU A 86 9.44 -7.28 17.00
C GLU A 86 8.92 -5.88 16.65
N VAL A 87 9.66 -5.13 15.81
CA VAL A 87 9.31 -3.76 15.38
C VAL A 87 8.44 -3.74 14.13
N LEU A 88 8.76 -4.53 13.10
CA LEU A 88 8.05 -4.46 11.81
C LEU A 88 6.58 -4.93 11.85
N PRO A 89 6.19 -5.93 12.66
CA PRO A 89 4.79 -6.29 12.78
C PRO A 89 3.98 -5.22 13.52
N SER A 90 2.79 -4.92 13.00
CA SER A 90 1.77 -4.07 13.63
C SER A 90 0.54 -4.90 13.99
N HIS A 91 -0.08 -4.60 15.13
CA HIS A 91 -1.36 -5.18 15.50
C HIS A 91 -2.50 -4.24 15.06
N ARG A 92 -3.42 -4.71 14.21
CA ARG A 92 -4.56 -3.91 13.71
C ARG A 92 -5.89 -4.46 14.26
N PRO A 93 -6.38 -3.98 15.42
CA PRO A 93 -7.59 -4.50 16.05
C PRO A 93 -8.89 -3.88 15.52
N HIS A 94 -8.82 -2.70 14.90
CA HIS A 94 -9.99 -1.98 14.42
C HIS A 94 -10.34 -2.47 13.02
N LEU A 95 -11.51 -3.09 12.86
CA LEU A 95 -11.99 -3.59 11.57
C LEU A 95 -12.37 -2.43 10.65
N HIS A 96 -11.93 -2.50 9.41
CA HIS A 96 -12.17 -1.51 8.35
C HIS A 96 -12.12 -2.18 6.99
N THR A 97 -12.72 -1.55 5.98
CA THR A 97 -12.39 -1.81 4.58
C THR A 97 -11.24 -0.89 4.16
N GLU A 98 -10.56 -1.25 3.07
CA GLU A 98 -9.43 -0.46 2.57
C GLU A 98 -9.32 -0.58 1.04
N MET A 99 -9.01 0.54 0.41
CA MET A 99 -8.52 0.64 -0.97
C MET A 99 -7.10 1.22 -0.91
N GLU A 100 -6.16 0.54 -1.56
CA GLU A 100 -4.77 1.00 -1.67
C GLU A 100 -4.35 1.00 -3.13
N TYR A 101 -3.67 2.06 -3.55
CA TYR A 101 -3.10 2.18 -4.88
C TYR A 101 -1.61 2.52 -4.83
N SER A 102 -0.84 1.86 -5.68
CA SER A 102 0.57 2.10 -5.93
C SER A 102 0.77 3.10 -7.07
N VAL A 103 1.15 4.32 -6.73
CA VAL A 103 1.32 5.46 -7.64
C VAL A 103 2.81 5.66 -7.93
N PRO A 104 3.23 6.05 -9.16
CA PRO A 104 4.62 6.43 -9.42
C PRO A 104 5.11 7.45 -8.38
N ALA A 105 6.28 7.25 -7.79
CA ALA A 105 6.75 8.08 -6.68
C ALA A 105 6.75 9.59 -7.02
N ALA A 106 7.11 9.95 -8.26
CA ALA A 106 7.10 11.33 -8.76
C ALA A 106 5.71 12.00 -8.76
N ASN A 107 4.64 11.20 -8.83
CA ASN A 107 3.25 11.67 -8.81
C ASN A 107 2.63 11.60 -7.40
N GLY A 108 3.32 11.00 -6.43
CA GLY A 108 2.78 10.66 -5.12
C GLY A 108 2.21 11.85 -4.35
N GLN A 109 2.96 12.96 -4.28
CA GLN A 109 2.52 14.16 -3.55
C GLN A 109 1.28 14.79 -4.19
N ALA A 110 1.27 14.91 -5.52
CA ALA A 110 0.14 15.50 -6.25
C ALA A 110 -1.12 14.64 -6.11
N CYS A 111 -0.98 13.31 -6.25
CA CYS A 111 -2.08 12.37 -6.05
C CYS A 111 -2.65 12.48 -4.63
N PHE A 112 -1.79 12.51 -3.61
CA PHE A 112 -2.25 12.61 -2.22
C PHE A 112 -2.96 13.95 -1.95
N ALA A 113 -2.44 15.05 -2.50
CA ALA A 113 -3.07 16.37 -2.38
C ALA A 113 -4.48 16.38 -2.98
N GLU A 114 -4.69 15.70 -4.11
CA GLU A 114 -6.01 15.58 -4.74
C GLU A 114 -6.97 14.69 -3.93
N ILE A 115 -6.49 13.57 -3.39
CA ILE A 115 -7.27 12.73 -2.45
C ILE A 115 -7.69 13.54 -1.21
N ARG A 116 -6.77 14.32 -0.63
CA ARG A 116 -7.08 15.20 0.51
C ARG A 116 -8.16 16.22 0.15
N GLN A 117 -8.06 16.88 -1.01
CA GLN A 117 -9.07 17.83 -1.46
C GLN A 117 -10.43 17.16 -1.72
N LEU A 118 -10.42 15.96 -2.30
CA LEU A 118 -11.61 15.15 -2.54
C LEU A 118 -12.32 14.84 -1.22
N ILE A 119 -11.59 14.35 -0.22
CA ILE A 119 -12.13 14.02 1.10
C ILE A 119 -12.77 15.25 1.74
N HIS A 120 -12.07 16.39 1.78
CA HIS A 120 -12.65 17.60 2.38
C HIS A 120 -13.89 18.12 1.66
N ARG A 121 -13.98 17.98 0.33
CA ARG A 121 -15.08 18.53 -0.46
C ARG A 121 -16.30 17.62 -0.53
N GLN A 122 -16.09 16.32 -0.64
CA GLN A 122 -17.15 15.36 -0.97
C GLN A 122 -17.42 14.35 0.15
N PHE A 123 -16.42 14.06 1.00
CA PHE A 123 -16.51 13.05 2.05
C PHE A 123 -16.08 13.59 3.42
N PRO A 124 -16.63 14.74 3.89
CA PRO A 124 -16.18 15.42 5.10
C PRO A 124 -16.42 14.63 6.39
N ASP A 125 -17.17 13.53 6.34
CA ASP A 125 -17.44 12.64 7.47
C ASP A 125 -16.41 11.50 7.62
N VAL A 126 -15.49 11.33 6.65
CA VAL A 126 -14.38 10.38 6.78
C VAL A 126 -13.48 10.80 7.95
N ARG A 127 -13.21 9.86 8.87
CA ARG A 127 -12.36 10.07 10.05
C ARG A 127 -11.12 9.18 10.06
N TRP A 128 -11.12 8.11 9.27
CA TRP A 128 -9.98 7.22 9.16
C TRP A 128 -8.79 7.92 8.50
N PRO A 129 -7.55 7.57 8.89
CA PRO A 129 -6.38 8.15 8.29
C PRO A 129 -6.20 7.70 6.83
N VAL A 130 -5.58 8.56 6.04
CA VAL A 130 -5.01 8.19 4.73
C VAL A 130 -3.53 7.89 4.94
N GLU A 131 -3.11 6.69 4.55
CA GLU A 131 -1.73 6.22 4.71
C GLU A 131 -0.91 6.51 3.45
N TYR A 132 0.35 6.86 3.61
CA TYR A 132 1.33 7.02 2.53
C TYR A 132 2.61 6.27 2.89
N ARG A 133 3.10 5.44 1.97
CA ARG A 133 4.33 4.65 2.17
C ARG A 133 5.18 4.61 0.90
N THR A 134 6.49 4.51 1.05
CA THR A 134 7.40 4.31 -0.09
C THR A 134 7.73 2.84 -0.33
N VAL A 135 7.84 2.46 -1.60
CA VAL A 135 8.18 1.10 -2.04
C VAL A 135 9.12 1.20 -3.25
N ALA A 136 10.27 0.54 -3.15
CA ALA A 136 11.24 0.48 -4.25
C ALA A 136 10.69 -0.32 -5.45
N ALA A 137 11.19 -0.01 -6.64
CA ALA A 137 10.87 -0.78 -7.85
C ALA A 137 11.29 -2.26 -7.75
N ASP A 138 10.56 -3.12 -8.47
CA ASP A 138 10.94 -4.50 -8.73
C ASP A 138 10.71 -4.89 -10.20
N ASP A 139 11.03 -6.12 -10.58
CA ASP A 139 10.88 -6.66 -11.95
C ASP A 139 9.81 -7.75 -12.06
N ILE A 140 8.91 -7.84 -11.07
CA ILE A 140 7.88 -8.87 -11.01
C ILE A 140 6.67 -8.42 -11.84
N TRP A 141 6.31 -9.21 -12.85
CA TRP A 141 5.32 -8.84 -13.88
C TRP A 141 4.00 -8.21 -13.40
N LEU A 142 3.46 -8.68 -12.27
CA LEU A 142 2.21 -8.19 -11.70
C LEU A 142 2.41 -7.49 -10.35
N SER A 143 3.64 -7.14 -9.99
CA SER A 143 3.87 -6.29 -8.83
C SER A 143 3.33 -4.90 -9.08
N MET A 144 2.72 -4.32 -8.06
CA MET A 144 2.21 -2.96 -8.11
C MET A 144 3.38 -1.95 -8.23
N ALA A 145 4.61 -2.36 -7.89
CA ALA A 145 5.85 -1.60 -8.02
C ALA A 145 6.73 -2.01 -9.23
N SER A 146 6.21 -2.84 -10.16
CA SER A 146 6.99 -3.30 -11.33
C SER A 146 7.54 -2.12 -12.14
N ASP A 147 8.85 -2.13 -12.36
CA ASP A 147 9.63 -1.24 -13.21
C ASP A 147 9.59 0.26 -12.83
N ARG A 148 9.15 0.60 -11.60
CA ARG A 148 9.10 2.01 -11.15
C ARG A 148 9.14 2.16 -9.64
N ASP A 149 9.85 3.18 -9.17
CA ASP A 149 9.73 3.62 -7.78
C ASP A 149 8.29 4.09 -7.53
N THR A 150 7.77 3.68 -6.39
CA THR A 150 6.35 3.71 -6.11
C THR A 150 6.09 4.24 -4.71
N VAL A 151 4.98 4.95 -4.55
CA VAL A 151 4.38 5.19 -3.25
C VAL A 151 3.04 4.47 -3.18
N THR A 152 2.71 3.88 -2.06
CA THR A 152 1.36 3.37 -1.81
C THR A 152 0.57 4.40 -1.04
N ILE A 153 -0.69 4.59 -1.43
CA ILE A 153 -1.63 5.47 -0.76
C ILE A 153 -2.86 4.63 -0.42
N SER A 154 -3.20 4.52 0.86
CA SER A 154 -4.39 3.78 1.33
C SER A 154 -5.44 4.72 1.90
N VAL A 155 -6.68 4.50 1.49
CA VAL A 155 -7.88 5.09 2.09
C VAL A 155 -8.68 3.99 2.80
N HIS A 156 -9.32 4.34 3.91
CA HIS A 156 -10.03 3.39 4.75
C HIS A 156 -11.45 3.87 5.06
N GLN A 157 -12.34 2.92 5.35
CA GLN A 157 -13.71 3.17 5.78
C GLN A 157 -14.10 2.21 6.89
N ASP A 158 -14.95 2.66 7.81
CA ASP A 158 -15.52 1.79 8.84
C ASP A 158 -16.29 0.63 8.18
N ILE A 159 -16.09 -0.60 8.66
CA ILE A 159 -16.71 -1.81 8.10
C ILE A 159 -18.26 -1.77 8.09
N LYS A 160 -18.88 -0.86 8.84
CA LYS A 160 -20.34 -0.68 8.93
C LYS A 160 -20.89 0.35 7.96
N LEU A 161 -20.03 1.11 7.28
CA LEU A 161 -20.42 2.15 6.34
C LEU A 161 -20.20 1.66 4.92
N ASP A 162 -21.04 2.12 3.98
CA ASP A 162 -20.85 1.85 2.56
C ASP A 162 -19.62 2.61 2.04
N GLU A 163 -18.59 1.87 1.65
CA GLU A 163 -17.35 2.44 1.12
C GLU A 163 -17.43 2.83 -0.36
N GLU A 164 -18.39 2.28 -1.12
CA GLU A 164 -18.30 2.27 -2.57
C GLU A 164 -18.28 3.68 -3.21
N PRO A 165 -19.15 4.64 -2.81
CA PRO A 165 -19.10 5.99 -3.37
C PRO A 165 -17.76 6.70 -3.11
N TYR A 166 -17.18 6.49 -1.92
CA TYR A 166 -15.90 7.07 -1.53
C TYR A 166 -14.75 6.45 -2.31
N TYR A 167 -14.73 5.12 -2.41
CA TYR A 167 -13.67 4.39 -3.08
C TYR A 167 -13.70 4.57 -4.60
N ARG A 168 -14.87 4.65 -5.23
CA ARG A 168 -14.95 4.99 -6.66
C ARG A 168 -14.36 6.36 -6.95
N ALA A 169 -14.68 7.37 -6.13
CA ALA A 169 -14.13 8.71 -6.31
C ALA A 169 -12.61 8.74 -6.09
N CYS A 170 -12.09 7.99 -5.11
CA CYS A 170 -10.64 7.88 -4.91
C CYS A 170 -9.95 7.12 -6.06
N GLU A 171 -10.58 6.07 -6.58
CA GLU A 171 -10.05 5.26 -7.68
C GLU A 171 -9.87 6.09 -8.96
N GLU A 172 -10.81 6.98 -9.27
CA GLU A 172 -10.66 7.93 -10.40
C GLU A 172 -9.38 8.78 -10.27
N VAL A 173 -9.13 9.32 -9.08
CA VAL A 173 -7.91 10.09 -8.79
C VAL A 173 -6.69 9.18 -8.93
N PHE A 174 -6.66 8.01 -8.28
CA PHE A 174 -5.52 7.12 -8.35
C PHE A 174 -5.16 6.72 -9.78
N LEU A 175 -6.15 6.40 -10.61
CA LEU A 175 -5.95 6.06 -12.02
C LEU A 175 -5.40 7.25 -12.83
N ALA A 176 -5.89 8.47 -12.58
CA ALA A 176 -5.40 9.68 -13.23
C ALA A 176 -3.89 9.93 -12.99
N TYR A 177 -3.37 9.49 -11.84
CA TYR A 177 -1.94 9.57 -11.51
C TYR A 177 -1.14 8.30 -11.87
N GLY A 178 -1.75 7.36 -12.60
CA GLY A 178 -1.09 6.13 -13.06
C GLY A 178 -1.00 5.03 -11.98
N GLY A 179 -1.91 5.06 -11.02
CA GLY A 179 -2.01 4.11 -9.92
C GLY A 179 -2.27 2.67 -10.37
N ARG A 180 -1.73 1.72 -9.60
CA ARG A 180 -2.00 0.27 -9.70
C ARG A 180 -2.71 -0.19 -8.44
N PRO A 181 -3.89 -0.85 -8.50
CA PRO A 181 -4.58 -1.27 -7.30
C PRO A 181 -3.79 -2.35 -6.56
N HIS A 182 -3.87 -2.33 -5.24
CA HIS A 182 -3.37 -3.42 -4.43
C HIS A 182 -4.25 -4.66 -4.59
N TRP A 183 -3.65 -5.80 -4.96
CA TRP A 183 -4.37 -7.04 -5.27
C TRP A 183 -5.24 -7.60 -4.13
N GLY A 184 -4.87 -7.30 -2.89
CA GLY A 184 -5.60 -7.72 -1.69
C GLY A 184 -6.58 -6.69 -1.11
N LYS A 185 -6.85 -5.59 -1.83
CA LYS A 185 -7.72 -4.49 -1.38
C LYS A 185 -8.84 -4.22 -2.39
N VAL A 186 -9.83 -3.42 -1.99
CA VAL A 186 -10.97 -3.08 -2.86
C VAL A 186 -10.47 -2.29 -4.08
N ASN A 187 -10.97 -2.68 -5.26
CA ASN A 187 -10.82 -1.97 -6.53
C ASN A 187 -11.99 -2.36 -7.45
N TYR A 188 -12.34 -1.51 -8.42
CA TYR A 188 -13.46 -1.75 -9.33
C TYR A 188 -13.01 -1.96 -10.78
N LEU A 189 -11.74 -2.30 -10.98
CA LEU A 189 -11.15 -2.53 -12.29
C LEU A 189 -11.53 -3.90 -12.88
N ASN A 190 -11.55 -3.97 -14.21
CA ASN A 190 -11.79 -5.20 -14.96
C ASN A 190 -10.54 -5.69 -15.72
N GLY A 191 -10.68 -6.80 -16.44
CA GLY A 191 -9.57 -7.39 -17.18
C GLY A 191 -8.91 -6.49 -18.23
N ASP A 192 -9.68 -5.62 -18.89
CA ASP A 192 -9.16 -4.68 -19.89
C ASP A 192 -8.40 -3.53 -19.24
N ASP A 193 -8.83 -3.09 -18.06
CA ASP A 193 -8.06 -2.12 -17.24
C ASP A 193 -6.70 -2.71 -16.88
N PHE A 194 -6.68 -3.95 -16.37
CA PHE A 194 -5.43 -4.63 -16.02
C PHE A 194 -4.52 -4.89 -17.22
N ALA A 195 -5.09 -5.16 -18.39
CA ALA A 195 -4.34 -5.29 -19.64
C ALA A 195 -3.63 -3.98 -20.03
N ARG A 196 -4.26 -2.83 -19.78
CA ARG A 196 -3.63 -1.52 -19.99
C ARG A 196 -2.56 -1.20 -18.95
N ILE A 197 -2.79 -1.60 -17.70
CA ILE A 197 -1.93 -1.27 -16.56
C ILE A 197 -0.64 -2.11 -16.53
N TYR A 198 -0.71 -3.40 -16.88
CA TYR A 198 0.39 -4.35 -16.78
C TYR A 198 0.90 -4.80 -18.16
N PRO A 199 2.10 -4.37 -18.59
CA PRO A 199 2.64 -4.74 -19.91
C PRO A 199 2.76 -6.25 -20.14
N ARG A 200 2.92 -7.03 -19.07
CA ARG A 200 3.07 -8.50 -19.11
C ARG A 200 1.76 -9.25 -18.81
N TRP A 201 0.60 -8.59 -18.92
CA TRP A 201 -0.70 -9.17 -18.59
C TRP A 201 -1.02 -10.43 -19.41
N HIS A 202 -0.92 -10.36 -20.73
CA HIS A 202 -1.17 -11.51 -21.61
C HIS A 202 -0.15 -12.64 -21.42
N ASP A 203 1.11 -12.30 -21.14
CA ASP A 203 2.15 -13.28 -20.84
C ASP A 203 1.85 -14.04 -19.54
N TRP A 204 1.37 -13.32 -18.52
CA TRP A 204 0.98 -13.93 -17.27
C TRP A 204 -0.18 -14.91 -17.47
N TRP A 205 -1.23 -14.50 -18.20
CA TRP A 205 -2.37 -15.37 -18.53
C TRP A 205 -1.94 -16.61 -19.31
N ARG A 206 -1.06 -16.45 -20.30
CA ARG A 206 -0.50 -17.57 -21.08
C ARG A 206 0.23 -18.57 -20.19
N VAL A 207 1.04 -18.11 -19.23
CA VAL A 207 1.76 -18.99 -18.30
C VAL A 207 0.77 -19.67 -17.34
N ARG A 208 -0.19 -18.93 -16.81
CA ARG A 208 -1.22 -19.47 -15.91
C ARG A 208 -2.06 -20.56 -16.59
N ASP A 209 -2.53 -20.32 -17.81
CA ASP A 209 -3.34 -21.28 -18.58
C ASP A 209 -2.55 -22.53 -18.98
N LYS A 210 -1.23 -22.43 -19.14
CA LYS A 210 -0.37 -23.60 -19.36
C LYS A 210 -0.38 -24.55 -18.15
N TYR A 211 -0.44 -24.04 -16.93
CA TYR A 211 -0.34 -24.85 -15.71
C TYR A 211 -1.70 -25.20 -15.07
N ASP A 212 -2.76 -24.44 -15.35
CA ASP A 212 -4.13 -24.73 -14.92
C ASP A 212 -5.13 -24.49 -16.07
N PRO A 213 -5.09 -25.30 -17.14
CA PRO A 213 -5.95 -25.12 -18.32
C PRO A 213 -7.44 -25.31 -18.01
N GLY A 214 -7.77 -26.03 -16.94
CA GLY A 214 -9.15 -26.23 -16.48
C GLY A 214 -9.71 -25.09 -15.63
N GLY A 215 -8.87 -24.12 -15.24
CA GLY A 215 -9.31 -22.98 -14.42
C GLY A 215 -9.70 -23.36 -12.99
N VAL A 216 -9.17 -24.46 -12.46
CA VAL A 216 -9.49 -24.98 -11.12
C VAL A 216 -9.20 -23.95 -10.03
N PHE A 217 -8.13 -23.16 -10.21
CA PHE A 217 -7.68 -22.19 -9.21
C PHE A 217 -8.19 -20.77 -9.46
N LEU A 218 -9.21 -20.59 -10.32
CA LEU A 218 -9.89 -19.30 -10.45
C LEU A 218 -11.13 -19.25 -9.56
N ASN A 219 -11.23 -18.18 -8.78
CA ASN A 219 -12.51 -17.71 -8.24
C ASN A 219 -13.20 -16.80 -9.27
N ASP A 220 -14.41 -16.35 -8.97
CA ASP A 220 -15.21 -15.52 -9.89
C ASP A 220 -14.55 -14.17 -10.18
N TYR A 221 -13.90 -13.57 -9.18
CA TYR A 221 -13.10 -12.36 -9.36
C TYR A 221 -11.98 -12.57 -10.40
N ALA A 222 -11.11 -13.56 -10.21
CA ALA A 222 -10.00 -13.82 -11.11
C ALA A 222 -10.47 -14.25 -12.52
N ARG A 223 -11.62 -14.93 -12.64
CA ARG A 223 -12.26 -15.19 -13.95
C ARG A 223 -12.67 -13.89 -14.64
N ALA A 224 -13.28 -12.95 -13.92
CA ALA A 224 -13.72 -11.67 -14.47
C ALA A 224 -12.56 -10.76 -14.89
N LEU A 225 -11.35 -10.98 -14.37
CA LEU A 225 -10.16 -10.27 -14.82
C LEU A 225 -9.57 -10.79 -16.13
N ARG A 226 -10.06 -11.92 -16.66
CA ARG A 226 -9.56 -12.42 -17.94
C ARG A 226 -9.86 -11.40 -19.05
N PRO A 227 -8.87 -11.00 -19.87
CA PRO A 227 -9.14 -10.24 -21.09
C PRO A 227 -10.17 -10.97 -21.96
N GLY A 228 -11.04 -10.20 -22.59
CA GLY A 228 -11.87 -10.70 -23.68
C GLY A 228 -11.06 -11.28 -24.84
#